data_AF-A0A959T0U2-F1
#
_entry.id   AF-A0A959T0U2-F1
#
_cell.length_a   1.000
_cell.length_b   1.000
_cell.length_c   1.000
_cell.angle_alpha   90.00
_cell.angle_beta   90.00
_cell.angle_gamma   90.00
#
_symmetry.space_group_name_H-M   'P 1'
#
loop_
_entity.id
_entity.type
_entity.pdbx_description
1 polymer ?
#
loop_
_entity_poly.entity_id
_entity_poly.type
_entity_poly.pdbx_seq_one_letter_code
_entity_poly.pdbx_strand_id
1 'polypeptide(L)'
;MEREIPAVFYDGVTSKPQEATVRVSDLNSLEVVLPDGARFQWPLEHKGMEWERSSSMLRLSFGDHPRRVLLIRDELFIKSFVLRMRYTGRQGGYDRILSFARSGPVIFFLGVVALLVCAYLWILPWAAERLVLVVPSTLDERIGEAAYQQMAFALNEDRDKTIALQAFGDAMDLSPSFEPRYHVVEDAQVNAFALPGGHIVVFTGILEKMSSAEELAALLAHEATHVEKRHSTRMMARSMAGYLFLSLLIGDVNAVVTLVAENANALRNLDYGRGLESEADGVGQEMLFANDLDPMAMVRLLELLEREAIDVPEVLAFLSSHPLTEDRITAARERAGSLGVPQRPNDRLGVLFEQLHPTTDQPTDEMPSSDN
;
A
#
# COMPACT_ATOMS: atom_id res chain seq x y z
N MET A 1 -65.41 30.23 5.26
CA MET A 1 -66.28 29.76 4.18
C MET A 1 -65.64 28.53 3.57
N GLU A 2 -66.28 27.37 3.71
CA GLU A 2 -65.86 26.15 3.03
C GLU A 2 -65.95 26.38 1.52
N ARG A 3 -64.79 26.51 0.87
CA ARG A 3 -64.71 26.76 -0.56
C ARG A 3 -64.88 25.44 -1.29
N GLU A 4 -65.91 25.36 -2.11
CA GLU A 4 -66.15 24.25 -3.04
C GLU A 4 -65.25 24.40 -4.26
N ILE A 5 -64.43 23.38 -4.52
CA ILE A 5 -63.45 23.39 -5.61
C ILE A 5 -63.86 22.38 -6.67
N PRO A 6 -64.05 22.79 -7.94
CA PRO A 6 -64.39 21.86 -9.00
C PRO A 6 -63.21 20.92 -9.30
N ALA A 7 -63.52 19.65 -9.45
CA ALA A 7 -62.59 18.58 -9.76
C ALA A 7 -63.21 17.56 -10.72
N VAL A 8 -62.36 16.72 -11.29
CA VAL A 8 -62.78 15.58 -12.11
C VAL A 8 -62.29 14.32 -11.41
N PHE A 9 -63.22 13.43 -11.06
CA PHE A 9 -62.95 12.15 -10.42
C PHE A 9 -63.03 11.01 -11.44
N TYR A 10 -62.09 10.08 -11.32
CA TYR A 10 -62.05 8.80 -12.02
C TYR A 10 -62.02 7.68 -10.98
N ASP A 11 -62.97 6.77 -11.06
CA ASP A 11 -63.15 5.64 -10.13
C ASP A 11 -62.12 4.52 -10.31
N GLY A 12 -61.37 4.55 -11.42
CA GLY A 12 -60.36 3.55 -11.80
C GLY A 12 -60.93 2.24 -12.35
N VAL A 13 -62.27 2.09 -12.39
CA VAL A 13 -62.99 0.92 -12.91
C VAL A 13 -63.60 1.23 -14.28
N THR A 14 -64.03 2.49 -14.47
CA THR A 14 -64.57 3.01 -15.72
C THR A 14 -63.73 4.19 -16.18
N SER A 15 -63.46 4.30 -17.48
CA SER A 15 -62.76 5.46 -18.06
C SER A 15 -63.65 6.70 -18.18
N LYS A 16 -64.79 6.76 -17.47
CA LYS A 16 -65.74 7.87 -17.54
C LYS A 16 -65.39 8.93 -16.49
N PRO A 17 -65.10 10.18 -16.89
CA PRO A 17 -64.91 11.26 -15.94
C PRO A 17 -66.23 11.57 -15.24
N GLN A 18 -66.18 11.74 -13.92
CA GLN A 18 -67.29 12.24 -13.12
C GLN A 18 -66.92 13.64 -12.61
N GLU A 19 -67.79 14.62 -12.82
CA GLU A 19 -67.62 15.94 -12.20
C GLU A 19 -67.75 15.78 -10.69
N ALA A 20 -66.82 16.34 -9.94
CA ALA A 20 -66.78 16.23 -8.49
C ALA A 20 -66.49 17.60 -7.87
N THR A 21 -66.98 17.81 -6.67
CA THR A 21 -66.63 18.98 -5.87
C THR A 21 -65.79 18.54 -4.70
N VAL A 22 -64.65 19.21 -4.50
CA VAL A 22 -63.72 18.92 -3.42
C VAL A 22 -63.85 19.99 -2.35
N ARG A 23 -63.97 19.56 -1.11
CA ARG A 23 -63.93 20.40 0.09
C ARG A 23 -62.77 19.95 0.97
N VAL A 24 -62.13 20.91 1.61
CA VAL A 24 -61.11 20.60 2.62
C VAL A 24 -61.85 20.25 3.90
N SER A 25 -61.96 18.95 4.20
CA SER A 25 -62.74 18.44 5.34
C SER A 25 -62.00 18.61 6.65
N ASP A 26 -60.72 18.25 6.67
CA ASP A 26 -59.85 18.32 7.84
C ASP A 26 -58.39 18.51 7.40
N LEU A 27 -57.46 18.41 8.34
CA LEU A 27 -56.05 18.49 8.01
C LEU A 27 -55.61 17.28 7.14
N ASN A 28 -56.21 16.10 7.26
CA ASN A 28 -55.59 14.89 6.73
C ASN A 28 -56.33 14.27 5.55
N SER A 29 -57.43 14.88 5.11
CA SER A 29 -58.30 14.39 4.06
C SER A 29 -59.06 15.51 3.32
N LEU A 30 -59.40 15.22 2.07
CA LEU A 30 -60.31 16.04 1.27
C LEU A 30 -61.64 15.31 1.15
N GLU A 31 -62.75 15.99 1.43
CA GLU A 31 -64.07 15.45 1.14
C GLU A 31 -64.35 15.65 -0.36
N VAL A 32 -64.66 14.57 -1.06
CA VAL A 32 -65.06 14.58 -2.46
C VAL A 32 -66.54 14.27 -2.53
N VAL A 33 -67.29 15.16 -3.18
CA VAL A 33 -68.74 15.07 -3.36
C VAL A 33 -69.05 14.87 -4.84
N LEU A 34 -69.78 13.81 -5.17
CA LEU A 34 -70.22 13.49 -6.54
C LEU A 34 -71.63 14.06 -6.82
N PRO A 35 -72.04 14.15 -8.10
CA PRO A 35 -73.32 14.76 -8.49
C PRO A 35 -74.54 13.94 -8.05
N ASP A 36 -74.35 12.64 -7.81
CA ASP A 36 -75.37 11.72 -7.26
C ASP A 36 -75.53 11.85 -5.74
N GLY A 37 -74.78 12.76 -5.11
CA GLY A 37 -74.79 13.01 -3.67
C GLY A 37 -73.86 12.09 -2.87
N ALA A 38 -73.16 11.14 -3.51
CA ALA A 38 -72.18 10.30 -2.83
C ALA A 38 -71.00 11.13 -2.33
N ARG A 39 -70.53 10.82 -1.12
CA ARG A 39 -69.40 11.52 -0.48
C ARG A 39 -68.36 10.52 0.00
N PHE A 40 -67.09 10.83 -0.23
CA PHE A 40 -65.98 10.03 0.29
C PHE A 40 -64.78 10.91 0.66
N GLN A 41 -63.97 10.41 1.58
CA GLN A 41 -62.76 11.10 2.03
C GLN A 41 -61.55 10.64 1.22
N TRP A 42 -60.77 11.60 0.73
CA TRP A 42 -59.52 11.39 0.03
C TRP A 42 -58.35 11.61 1.00
N PRO A 43 -57.68 10.55 1.46
CA PRO A 43 -56.65 10.70 2.47
C PRO A 43 -55.39 11.36 1.87
N LEU A 44 -54.93 12.45 2.50
CA LEU A 44 -53.72 13.17 2.10
C LEU A 44 -52.45 12.61 2.74
N GLU A 45 -52.57 11.84 3.82
CA GLU A 45 -51.44 11.31 4.57
C GLU A 45 -51.20 9.80 4.41
N HIS A 46 -51.92 9.14 3.50
CA HIS A 46 -51.80 7.70 3.30
C HIS A 46 -50.60 7.35 2.40
N LYS A 47 -49.95 6.20 2.64
CA LYS A 47 -48.78 5.73 1.85
C LYS A 47 -49.11 5.48 0.37
N GLY A 48 -50.33 5.07 0.07
CA GLY A 48 -50.84 4.86 -1.29
C GLY A 48 -51.35 6.12 -2.00
N MET A 49 -51.12 7.32 -1.46
CA MET A 49 -51.47 8.59 -2.11
C MET A 49 -50.26 9.12 -2.88
N GLU A 50 -50.40 9.27 -4.18
CA GLU A 50 -49.43 9.92 -5.04
C GLU A 50 -50.02 11.20 -5.62
N TRP A 51 -49.19 12.23 -5.78
CA TRP A 51 -49.61 13.48 -6.39
C TRP A 51 -48.60 13.97 -7.43
N GLU A 52 -49.14 14.54 -8.50
CA GLU A 52 -48.39 15.15 -9.59
C GLU A 52 -48.95 16.52 -9.88
N ARG A 53 -48.07 17.50 -10.05
CA ARG A 53 -48.46 18.84 -10.50
C ARG A 53 -48.00 19.05 -11.93
N SER A 54 -48.93 19.45 -12.78
CA SER A 54 -48.67 20.07 -14.08
C SER A 54 -48.86 21.59 -14.00
N SER A 55 -48.62 22.30 -15.10
CA SER A 55 -48.69 23.77 -15.18
C SER A 55 -50.04 24.34 -14.73
N SER A 56 -51.16 23.65 -14.98
CA SER A 56 -52.51 24.12 -14.68
C SER A 56 -53.41 23.09 -13.98
N MET A 57 -52.84 21.98 -13.48
CA MET A 57 -53.62 20.93 -12.84
C MET A 57 -52.81 20.19 -11.78
N LEU A 58 -53.50 19.77 -10.72
CA LEU A 58 -53.03 18.84 -9.72
C LEU A 58 -53.76 17.52 -9.92
N ARG A 59 -52.98 16.46 -10.05
CA ARG A 59 -53.46 15.09 -10.13
C ARG A 59 -53.16 14.41 -8.82
N LEU A 60 -54.19 14.01 -8.08
CA LEU A 60 -54.08 13.14 -6.92
C LEU A 60 -54.48 11.74 -7.35
N SER A 61 -53.70 10.73 -6.98
CA SER A 61 -53.98 9.34 -7.29
C SER A 61 -53.90 8.50 -6.02
N PHE A 62 -54.82 7.55 -5.87
CA PHE A 62 -54.92 6.74 -4.66
C PHE A 62 -55.25 5.27 -4.99
N GLY A 63 -54.49 4.35 -4.39
CA GLY A 63 -54.66 2.90 -4.52
C GLY A 63 -53.91 2.28 -5.69
N ASP A 64 -53.61 0.97 -5.59
CA ASP A 64 -52.83 0.22 -6.58
C ASP A 64 -53.70 -0.22 -7.78
N HIS A 65 -54.83 -0.92 -7.53
CA HIS A 65 -55.84 -1.26 -8.55
C HIS A 65 -57.23 -1.51 -7.90
N PRO A 66 -58.34 -0.93 -8.42
CA PRO A 66 -58.41 0.15 -9.40
C PRO A 66 -57.90 1.48 -8.82
N ARG A 67 -57.02 2.13 -9.57
CA ARG A 67 -56.38 3.39 -9.14
C ARG A 67 -57.35 4.54 -9.34
N ARG A 68 -57.77 5.16 -8.24
CA ARG A 68 -58.65 6.34 -8.27
C ARG A 68 -57.83 7.57 -8.58
N VAL A 69 -58.37 8.48 -9.38
CA VAL A 69 -57.68 9.72 -9.76
C VAL A 69 -58.60 10.91 -9.57
N LEU A 70 -58.09 11.96 -8.94
CA LEU A 70 -58.76 13.24 -8.76
C LEU A 70 -57.94 14.34 -9.43
N LEU A 71 -58.55 15.03 -10.39
CA LEU A 71 -57.94 16.13 -11.14
C LEU A 71 -58.52 17.46 -10.67
N ILE A 72 -57.68 18.33 -10.14
CA ILE A 72 -58.08 19.65 -9.64
C ILE A 72 -57.37 20.72 -10.47
N ARG A 73 -58.12 21.68 -11.02
CA ARG A 73 -57.58 22.76 -11.87
C ARG A 73 -57.55 24.14 -11.20
N ASP A 74 -57.98 24.22 -9.95
CA ASP A 74 -58.03 25.48 -9.20
C ASP A 74 -56.63 25.96 -8.78
N GLU A 75 -56.18 27.08 -9.33
CA GLU A 75 -54.81 27.57 -9.16
C GLU A 75 -54.48 27.91 -7.69
N LEU A 76 -55.42 28.52 -6.97
CA LEU A 76 -55.25 28.89 -5.56
C LEU A 76 -55.11 27.65 -4.68
N PHE A 77 -55.96 26.64 -4.90
CA PHE A 77 -55.87 25.37 -4.21
C PHE A 77 -54.54 24.67 -4.50
N ILE A 78 -54.13 24.57 -5.78
CA ILE A 78 -52.87 23.95 -6.18
C ILE A 78 -51.68 24.59 -5.45
N LYS A 79 -51.62 25.93 -5.38
CA LYS A 79 -50.55 26.64 -4.66
C LYS A 79 -50.54 26.30 -3.17
N SER A 80 -51.69 26.36 -2.51
CA SER A 80 -51.80 26.02 -1.08
C SER A 80 -51.46 24.55 -0.78
N PHE A 81 -51.89 23.64 -1.67
CA PHE A 81 -51.65 22.20 -1.55
C PHE A 81 -50.16 21.86 -1.66
N VAL A 82 -49.47 22.42 -2.65
CA VAL A 82 -48.04 22.16 -2.86
C VAL A 82 -47.20 22.69 -1.70
N LEU A 83 -47.48 23.91 -1.22
CA LEU A 83 -46.79 24.48 -0.06
C LEU A 83 -46.97 23.59 1.18
N ARG A 84 -48.19 23.10 1.38
CA ARG A 84 -48.52 22.19 2.47
C ARG A 84 -47.77 20.87 2.38
N MET A 85 -47.78 20.21 1.22
CA MET A 85 -47.11 18.92 1.03
C MET A 85 -45.59 19.02 1.21
N ARG A 86 -44.99 20.16 0.87
CA ARG A 86 -43.58 20.44 1.13
C ARG A 86 -43.28 20.58 2.63
N TYR A 87 -44.17 21.24 3.39
CA TYR A 87 -44.00 21.39 4.85
C TYR A 87 -44.12 20.05 5.59
N THR A 88 -44.95 19.12 5.11
CA THR A 88 -45.09 17.78 5.69
C THR A 88 -44.04 16.78 5.20
N GLY A 89 -43.00 17.25 4.47
CA GLY A 89 -41.88 16.42 4.00
C GLY A 89 -42.21 15.45 2.87
N ARG A 90 -43.40 15.54 2.26
CA ARG A 90 -43.85 14.64 1.20
C ARG A 90 -43.51 15.21 -0.18
N GLN A 91 -42.42 14.73 -0.76
CA GLN A 91 -41.97 15.13 -2.09
C GLN A 91 -42.87 14.53 -3.18
N GLY A 92 -43.36 15.39 -4.09
CA GLY A 92 -44.05 14.95 -5.30
C GLY A 92 -43.09 14.21 -6.24
N GLY A 93 -43.62 13.48 -7.22
CA GLY A 93 -42.80 12.71 -8.19
C GLY A 93 -41.75 13.59 -8.90
N TYR A 94 -42.10 14.84 -9.22
CA TYR A 94 -41.21 15.82 -9.84
C TYR A 94 -40.06 16.27 -8.92
N ASP A 95 -40.32 16.47 -7.62
CA ASP A 95 -39.31 16.89 -6.64
C ASP A 95 -38.28 15.76 -6.39
N ARG A 96 -38.68 14.48 -6.50
CA ARG A 96 -37.78 13.30 -6.45
C ARG A 96 -36.84 13.21 -7.66
N ILE A 97 -37.31 13.53 -8.85
CA ILE A 97 -36.48 13.52 -10.07
C ILE A 97 -35.46 14.66 -10.04
N LEU A 98 -35.87 15.83 -9.57
CA LEU A 98 -34.99 17.01 -9.50
C LEU A 98 -33.87 16.88 -8.46
N SER A 99 -34.11 16.18 -7.34
CA SER A 99 -33.08 15.89 -6.34
C SER A 99 -32.05 14.87 -6.86
N PHE A 100 -32.50 13.86 -7.61
CA PHE A 100 -31.61 12.93 -8.30
C PHE A 100 -30.75 13.62 -9.36
N ALA A 101 -31.32 14.55 -10.13
CA ALA A 101 -30.59 15.33 -11.14
C ALA A 101 -29.50 16.26 -10.54
N ARG A 102 -29.64 16.69 -9.28
CA ARG A 102 -28.63 17.51 -8.58
C ARG A 102 -27.53 16.66 -7.93
N SER A 103 -27.88 15.51 -7.38
CA SER A 103 -26.93 14.65 -6.66
C SER A 103 -26.20 13.65 -7.57
N GLY A 104 -26.81 13.23 -8.69
CA GLY A 104 -26.25 12.25 -9.62
C GLY A 104 -24.88 12.65 -10.20
N PRO A 105 -24.71 13.87 -10.75
CA PRO A 105 -23.41 14.33 -11.26
C PRO A 105 -22.34 14.42 -10.16
N VAL A 106 -22.74 14.82 -8.94
CA VAL A 106 -21.82 14.91 -7.80
C VAL A 106 -21.35 13.52 -7.37
N ILE A 107 -22.26 12.55 -7.25
CA ILE A 107 -21.92 11.16 -6.92
C ILE A 107 -21.03 10.55 -8.00
N PHE A 108 -21.35 10.79 -9.28
CA PHE A 108 -20.51 10.33 -10.38
C PHE A 108 -19.10 10.92 -10.33
N PHE A 109 -19.00 12.24 -10.13
CA PHE A 109 -17.71 12.91 -9.98
C PHE A 109 -16.91 12.36 -8.80
N LEU A 110 -17.55 12.20 -7.63
CA LEU A 110 -16.91 11.59 -6.46
C LEU A 110 -16.48 10.14 -6.73
N GLY A 111 -17.27 9.37 -7.48
CA GLY A 111 -16.90 8.03 -7.91
C GLY A 111 -15.68 8.01 -8.83
N VAL A 112 -15.59 8.94 -9.78
CA VAL A 112 -14.42 9.08 -10.66
C VAL A 112 -13.19 9.51 -9.86
N VAL A 113 -13.32 10.48 -8.95
CA VAL A 113 -12.22 10.91 -8.07
C VAL A 113 -11.76 9.74 -7.20
N ALA A 114 -12.68 9.00 -6.59
CA ALA A 114 -12.35 7.82 -5.80
C ALA A 114 -11.61 6.79 -6.66
N LEU A 115 -12.09 6.49 -7.87
CA LEU A 115 -11.43 5.57 -8.80
C LEU A 115 -10.00 6.02 -9.15
N LEU A 116 -9.78 7.30 -9.42
CA LEU A 116 -8.46 7.85 -9.72
C LEU A 116 -7.52 7.77 -8.52
N VAL A 117 -8.04 8.05 -7.31
CA VAL A 117 -7.28 7.88 -6.07
C VAL A 117 -6.92 6.41 -5.86
N CYS A 118 -7.87 5.48 -6.07
CA CYS A 118 -7.62 4.04 -6.01
C CYS A 118 -6.53 3.61 -7.01
N ALA A 119 -6.60 4.12 -8.24
CA ALA A 119 -5.62 3.83 -9.28
C ALA A 119 -4.22 4.35 -8.90
N TYR A 120 -4.14 5.57 -8.37
CA TYR A 120 -2.89 6.17 -7.91
C TYR A 120 -2.29 5.45 -6.71
N LEU A 121 -3.11 5.00 -5.75
CA LEU A 121 -2.63 4.36 -4.52
C LEU A 121 -2.30 2.88 -4.68
N TRP A 122 -2.96 2.15 -5.59
CA TRP A 122 -2.78 0.70 -5.71
C TRP A 122 -2.27 0.25 -7.06
N ILE A 123 -2.82 0.76 -8.15
CA ILE A 123 -2.48 0.29 -9.50
C ILE A 123 -1.11 0.82 -9.92
N LEU A 124 -0.87 2.12 -9.71
CA LEU A 124 0.37 2.76 -10.12
C LEU A 124 1.61 2.21 -9.39
N PRO A 125 1.62 2.02 -8.05
CA PRO A 125 2.76 1.46 -7.35
C PRO A 125 3.01 0.00 -7.73
N TRP A 126 1.94 -0.80 -7.87
CA TRP A 126 2.03 -2.18 -8.34
C TRP A 126 2.63 -2.26 -9.76
N ALA A 127 2.20 -1.38 -10.67
CA ALA A 127 2.73 -1.34 -12.03
C ALA A 127 4.20 -0.91 -12.06
N ALA A 128 4.56 0.12 -11.29
CA ALA A 128 5.93 0.61 -11.19
C ALA A 128 6.89 -0.48 -10.70
N GLU A 129 6.50 -1.22 -9.66
CA GLU A 129 7.28 -2.34 -9.11
C GLU A 129 7.55 -3.42 -10.17
N ARG A 130 6.56 -3.75 -11.00
CA ARG A 130 6.69 -4.75 -12.07
C ARG A 130 7.51 -4.28 -13.26
N LEU A 131 7.46 -2.99 -13.57
CA LEU A 131 8.26 -2.41 -14.65
C LEU A 131 9.76 -2.49 -14.38
N VAL A 132 10.18 -2.49 -13.11
CA VAL A 132 11.59 -2.67 -12.72
C VAL A 132 12.19 -3.91 -13.36
N LEU A 133 11.45 -5.02 -13.43
CA LEU A 133 11.95 -6.28 -14.01
C LEU A 133 12.29 -6.19 -15.51
N VAL A 134 11.82 -5.16 -16.21
CA VAL A 134 12.08 -4.92 -17.63
C VAL A 134 13.17 -3.86 -17.83
N VAL A 135 13.41 -3.02 -16.83
CA VAL A 135 14.44 -1.98 -16.88
C VAL A 135 15.83 -2.62 -16.79
N PRO A 136 16.81 -2.21 -17.63
CA PRO A 136 18.18 -2.74 -17.54
C PRO A 136 18.83 -2.58 -16.16
N SER A 137 19.66 -3.53 -15.75
CA SER A 137 20.43 -3.50 -14.50
C SER A 137 21.43 -2.34 -14.43
N THR A 138 21.86 -1.81 -15.57
CA THR A 138 22.75 -0.63 -15.65
C THR A 138 22.14 0.61 -14.96
N LEU A 139 20.82 0.69 -14.83
CA LEU A 139 20.20 1.75 -14.05
C LEU A 139 20.45 1.57 -12.56
N ASP A 140 20.39 0.35 -12.06
CA ASP A 140 20.64 0.05 -10.65
C ASP A 140 22.07 0.38 -10.28
N GLU A 141 23.04 0.07 -11.15
CA GLU A 141 24.45 0.45 -10.96
C GLU A 141 24.63 1.97 -10.80
N ARG A 142 24.00 2.76 -11.69
CA ARG A 142 24.08 4.23 -11.61
C ARG A 142 23.42 4.80 -10.36
N ILE A 143 22.26 4.24 -9.99
CA ILE A 143 21.53 4.65 -8.79
C ILE A 143 22.35 4.30 -7.54
N GLY A 144 22.88 3.09 -7.49
CA GLY A 144 23.74 2.59 -6.42
C GLY A 144 24.96 3.44 -6.21
N GLU A 145 25.72 3.68 -7.28
CA GLU A 145 26.94 4.47 -7.24
C GLU A 145 26.66 5.90 -6.75
N ALA A 146 25.63 6.55 -7.31
CA ALA A 146 25.28 7.91 -6.90
C ALA A 146 24.79 7.98 -5.45
N ALA A 147 24.00 7.00 -5.00
CA ALA A 147 23.54 6.92 -3.63
C ALA A 147 24.69 6.66 -2.65
N TYR A 148 25.57 5.71 -2.97
CA TYR A 148 26.73 5.39 -2.15
C TYR A 148 27.69 6.58 -2.05
N GLN A 149 28.02 7.25 -3.16
CA GLN A 149 28.86 8.46 -3.14
C GLN A 149 28.29 9.56 -2.23
N GLN A 150 26.97 9.74 -2.22
CA GLN A 150 26.32 10.71 -1.34
C GLN A 150 26.40 10.29 0.14
N MET A 151 26.30 9.00 0.45
CA MET A 151 26.41 8.47 1.81
C MET A 151 27.84 8.41 2.32
N ALA A 152 28.79 8.01 1.47
CA ALA A 152 30.19 7.74 1.83
C ALA A 152 30.87 8.95 2.48
N PHE A 153 30.44 10.17 2.16
CA PHE A 153 30.93 11.39 2.83
C PHE A 153 30.64 11.41 4.35
N ALA A 154 29.56 10.76 4.79
CA ALA A 154 29.12 10.72 6.17
C ALA A 154 29.45 9.40 6.89
N LEU A 155 29.84 8.35 6.16
CA LEU A 155 30.18 7.04 6.71
C LEU A 155 31.67 7.01 7.08
N ASN A 156 31.98 6.53 8.27
CA ASN A 156 33.36 6.30 8.70
C ASN A 156 33.77 4.88 8.27
N GLU A 157 34.27 4.74 7.04
CA GLU A 157 34.63 3.45 6.46
C GLU A 157 35.99 2.95 6.98
N ASP A 158 36.02 1.73 7.53
CA ASP A 158 37.24 1.02 7.90
C ASP A 158 37.83 0.35 6.66
N ARG A 159 38.92 0.92 6.15
CA ARG A 159 39.56 0.47 4.91
C ARG A 159 40.12 -0.95 5.01
N ASP A 160 40.71 -1.31 6.15
CA ASP A 160 41.38 -2.60 6.31
C ASP A 160 40.34 -3.72 6.42
N LYS A 161 39.28 -3.52 7.20
CA LYS A 161 38.15 -4.45 7.25
C LYS A 161 37.39 -4.50 5.93
N THR A 162 37.28 -3.38 5.21
CA THR A 162 36.65 -3.36 3.88
C THR A 162 37.40 -4.25 2.89
N ILE A 163 38.74 -4.19 2.86
CA ILE A 163 39.56 -5.06 2.01
C ILE A 163 39.40 -6.53 2.41
N ALA A 164 39.41 -6.83 3.71
CA ALA A 164 39.22 -8.19 4.20
C ALA A 164 37.81 -8.73 3.88
N LEU A 165 36.77 -7.90 4.00
CA LEU A 165 35.40 -8.27 3.67
C LEU A 165 35.23 -8.48 2.17
N GLN A 166 35.88 -7.66 1.34
CA GLN A 166 35.91 -7.87 -0.10
C GLN A 166 36.57 -9.22 -0.44
N ALA A 167 37.72 -9.53 0.16
CA ALA A 167 38.38 -10.82 -0.06
C ALA A 167 37.53 -12.01 0.41
N PHE A 168 36.77 -11.85 1.51
CA PHE A 168 35.81 -12.83 1.99
C PHE A 168 34.66 -13.03 0.97
N GLY A 169 34.05 -11.96 0.50
CA GLY A 169 32.97 -11.99 -0.48
C GLY A 169 33.41 -12.56 -1.84
N ASP A 170 34.60 -12.16 -2.33
CA ASP A 170 35.19 -12.67 -3.59
C ASP A 170 35.51 -14.17 -3.53
N ALA A 171 35.65 -14.74 -2.33
CA ALA A 171 35.80 -16.18 -2.14
C ALA A 171 34.47 -16.95 -2.26
N MET A 172 33.35 -16.23 -2.43
CA MET A 172 32.01 -16.77 -2.63
C MET A 172 31.46 -16.38 -4.02
N ASP A 173 30.74 -17.30 -4.65
CA ASP A 173 29.95 -17.03 -5.85
C ASP A 173 28.53 -16.59 -5.41
N LEU A 174 28.37 -15.29 -5.13
CA LEU A 174 27.12 -14.70 -4.62
C LEU A 174 26.23 -14.09 -5.69
N SER A 175 26.76 -13.76 -6.86
CA SER A 175 25.95 -13.32 -7.99
C SER A 175 26.69 -13.40 -9.32
N PRO A 176 26.02 -13.90 -10.38
CA PRO A 176 26.49 -13.75 -11.76
C PRO A 176 25.99 -12.45 -12.43
N SER A 177 25.06 -11.71 -11.81
CA SER A 177 24.31 -10.61 -12.43
C SER A 177 24.84 -9.22 -12.05
N PHE A 178 25.62 -9.12 -10.98
CA PHE A 178 26.28 -7.89 -10.55
C PHE A 178 27.62 -8.21 -9.89
N GLU A 179 28.50 -7.21 -9.79
CA GLU A 179 29.76 -7.31 -9.05
C GLU A 179 29.58 -6.74 -7.64
N PRO A 180 29.62 -7.57 -6.58
CA PRO A 180 29.48 -7.09 -5.21
C PRO A 180 30.64 -6.19 -4.80
N ARG A 181 30.32 -5.04 -4.21
CA ARG A 181 31.28 -4.10 -3.62
C ARG A 181 30.97 -3.97 -2.14
N TYR A 182 31.85 -4.50 -1.30
CA TYR A 182 31.65 -4.51 0.13
C TYR A 182 32.26 -3.27 0.79
N HIS A 183 31.62 -2.80 1.85
CA HIS A 183 32.05 -1.64 2.63
C HIS A 183 31.85 -1.93 4.11
N VAL A 184 32.88 -1.74 4.92
CA VAL A 184 32.77 -1.87 6.38
C VAL A 184 32.74 -0.49 7.00
N VAL A 185 31.67 -0.19 7.74
CA VAL A 185 31.48 1.09 8.42
C VAL A 185 31.64 0.92 9.93
N GLU A 186 32.45 1.78 10.53
CA GLU A 186 32.62 1.86 11.99
C GLU A 186 31.36 2.46 12.64
N ASP A 187 30.46 1.59 13.06
CA ASP A 187 29.22 1.94 13.77
C ASP A 187 28.85 0.75 14.68
N ALA A 188 28.47 1.05 15.92
CA ALA A 188 28.11 0.04 16.92
C ALA A 188 26.71 -0.56 16.69
N GLN A 189 25.91 0.01 15.78
CA GLN A 189 24.63 -0.56 15.40
C GLN A 189 24.81 -1.95 14.76
N VAL A 190 23.97 -2.89 15.18
CA VAL A 190 23.85 -4.19 14.51
C VAL A 190 23.06 -3.96 13.23
N ASN A 191 23.77 -3.75 12.12
CA ASN A 191 23.17 -3.45 10.82
C ASN A 191 24.04 -3.83 9.62
N ALA A 192 23.38 -4.10 8.51
CA ALA A 192 23.93 -4.18 7.18
C ALA A 192 22.83 -3.80 6.18
N PHE A 193 23.21 -3.33 4.99
CA PHE A 193 22.24 -3.08 3.92
C PHE A 193 22.90 -3.14 2.56
N ALA A 194 22.13 -3.55 1.56
CA ALA A 194 22.52 -3.46 0.16
C ALA A 194 21.83 -2.31 -0.58
N LEU A 195 22.60 -1.62 -1.42
CA LEU A 195 22.10 -0.63 -2.37
C LEU A 195 21.90 -1.28 -3.76
N PRO A 196 21.04 -0.70 -4.62
CA PRO A 196 20.96 -1.09 -6.02
C PRO A 196 22.36 -1.17 -6.66
N GLY A 197 22.59 -2.15 -7.54
CA GLY A 197 23.85 -2.23 -8.29
C GLY A 197 25.05 -2.79 -7.51
N GLY A 198 24.86 -3.28 -6.28
CA GLY A 198 25.81 -4.19 -5.63
C GLY A 198 26.68 -3.62 -4.51
N HIS A 199 26.46 -2.38 -4.05
CA HIS A 199 27.15 -1.90 -2.85
C HIS A 199 26.50 -2.51 -1.61
N ILE A 200 27.26 -3.29 -0.84
CA ILE A 200 26.82 -3.95 0.38
C ILE A 200 27.60 -3.35 1.53
N VAL A 201 26.90 -2.67 2.43
CA VAL A 201 27.48 -1.98 3.58
C VAL A 201 27.22 -2.81 4.83
N VAL A 202 28.28 -3.14 5.57
CA VAL A 202 28.22 -3.94 6.80
C VAL A 202 28.81 -3.13 7.96
N PHE A 203 28.12 -3.08 9.09
CA PHE A 203 28.57 -2.28 10.23
C PHE A 203 29.44 -3.13 11.15
N THR A 204 30.43 -2.52 11.80
CA THR A 204 31.27 -3.22 12.78
C THR A 204 30.46 -3.83 13.91
N GLY A 205 29.35 -3.20 14.31
CA GLY A 205 28.46 -3.70 15.37
C GLY A 205 27.83 -5.05 15.08
N ILE A 206 27.48 -5.38 13.82
CA ILE A 206 26.98 -6.74 13.50
C ILE A 206 28.14 -7.74 13.37
N LEU A 207 29.29 -7.32 12.83
CA LEU A 207 30.47 -8.18 12.70
C LEU A 207 30.93 -8.69 14.07
N GLU A 208 31.06 -7.80 15.05
CA GLU A 208 31.50 -8.13 16.41
C GLU A 208 30.59 -9.11 17.16
N LYS A 209 29.36 -9.29 16.69
CA LYS A 209 28.37 -10.23 17.26
C LYS A 209 28.41 -11.60 16.59
N MET A 210 29.04 -11.70 15.43
CA MET A 210 29.18 -12.97 14.71
C MET A 210 30.27 -13.82 15.34
N SER A 211 30.01 -15.12 15.42
CA SER A 211 30.90 -16.11 16.03
C SER A 211 31.56 -17.01 15.00
N SER A 212 31.15 -16.93 13.74
CA SER A 212 31.59 -17.83 12.68
C SER A 212 31.58 -17.17 11.30
N ALA A 213 32.45 -17.67 10.41
CA ALA A 213 32.49 -17.27 9.01
C ALA A 213 31.17 -17.56 8.30
N GLU A 214 30.47 -18.63 8.68
CA GLU A 214 29.20 -19.03 8.11
C GLU A 214 28.09 -18.02 8.41
N GLU A 215 28.06 -17.41 9.60
CA GLU A 215 27.10 -16.33 9.93
C GLU A 215 27.35 -15.09 9.08
N LEU A 216 28.61 -14.72 8.84
CA LEU A 216 28.95 -13.63 7.91
C LEU A 216 28.54 -13.98 6.48
N ALA A 217 28.84 -15.20 6.02
CA ALA A 217 28.44 -15.66 4.71
C ALA A 217 26.91 -15.64 4.53
N ALA A 218 26.15 -16.01 5.58
CA ALA A 218 24.69 -15.94 5.56
C ALA A 218 24.19 -14.50 5.41
N LEU A 219 24.81 -13.55 6.13
CA LEU A 219 24.48 -12.13 6.01
C LEU A 219 24.76 -11.62 4.59
N LEU A 220 25.94 -11.91 4.05
CA LEU A 220 26.28 -11.47 2.69
C LEU A 220 25.39 -12.10 1.63
N ALA A 221 24.99 -13.37 1.79
CA ALA A 221 24.05 -14.05 0.89
C ALA A 221 22.63 -13.45 0.97
N HIS A 222 22.19 -13.06 2.16
CA HIS A 222 20.93 -12.34 2.37
C HIS A 222 20.94 -11.00 1.62
N GLU A 223 21.95 -10.16 1.88
CA GLU A 223 22.11 -8.86 1.25
C GLU A 223 22.29 -8.96 -0.27
N ALA A 224 23.08 -9.93 -0.74
CA ALA A 224 23.25 -10.20 -2.16
C ALA A 224 21.92 -10.58 -2.83
N THR A 225 21.04 -11.31 -2.14
CA THR A 225 19.71 -11.61 -2.66
C THR A 225 18.86 -10.34 -2.83
N HIS A 226 18.93 -9.38 -1.90
CA HIS A 226 18.22 -8.11 -2.07
C HIS A 226 18.66 -7.37 -3.35
N VAL A 227 19.94 -7.44 -3.71
CA VAL A 227 20.45 -6.88 -4.97
C VAL A 227 20.00 -7.70 -6.17
N GLU A 228 20.20 -9.02 -6.15
CA GLU A 228 19.87 -9.94 -7.26
C GLU A 228 18.38 -9.87 -7.63
N LYS A 229 17.52 -9.83 -6.61
CA LYS A 229 16.07 -9.69 -6.79
C LYS A 229 15.63 -8.24 -6.95
N ARG A 230 16.54 -7.28 -6.85
CA ARG A 230 16.30 -5.84 -7.01
C ARG A 230 15.26 -5.32 -6.03
N HIS A 231 15.25 -5.83 -4.80
CA HIS A 231 14.28 -5.47 -3.76
C HIS A 231 14.28 -3.97 -3.47
N SER A 232 15.45 -3.35 -3.35
CA SER A 232 15.58 -1.91 -3.11
C SER A 232 15.04 -1.09 -4.28
N THR A 233 15.36 -1.48 -5.52
CA THR A 233 14.83 -0.83 -6.73
C THR A 233 13.31 -0.98 -6.83
N ARG A 234 12.75 -2.16 -6.51
CA ARG A 234 11.30 -2.41 -6.47
C ARG A 234 10.61 -1.52 -5.42
N MET A 235 11.14 -1.45 -4.21
CA MET A 235 10.58 -0.64 -3.12
C MET A 235 10.66 0.85 -3.41
N MET A 236 11.80 1.32 -3.92
CA MET A 236 11.96 2.67 -4.42
C MET A 236 10.99 2.97 -5.57
N ALA A 237 10.81 2.04 -6.51
CA ALA A 237 9.89 2.24 -7.62
C ALA A 237 8.43 2.35 -7.17
N ARG A 238 8.07 1.58 -6.14
CA ARG A 238 6.77 1.65 -5.50
C ARG A 238 6.54 2.97 -4.77
N SER A 239 7.53 3.46 -4.01
CA SER A 239 7.43 4.71 -3.24
C SER A 239 7.45 5.95 -4.14
N MET A 240 8.20 5.89 -5.24
CA MET A 240 8.38 7.00 -6.19
C MET A 240 7.55 6.83 -7.47
N ALA A 241 6.54 5.94 -7.46
CA ALA A 241 5.83 5.50 -8.66
C ALA A 241 5.32 6.65 -9.54
N GLY A 242 4.76 7.71 -8.94
CA GLY A 242 4.30 8.89 -9.68
C GLY A 242 5.43 9.67 -10.35
N TYR A 243 6.56 9.85 -9.67
CA TYR A 243 7.72 10.55 -10.21
C TYR A 243 8.45 9.74 -11.27
N LEU A 244 8.64 8.43 -11.04
CA LEU A 244 9.25 7.53 -12.02
C LEU A 244 8.40 7.41 -13.28
N PHE A 245 7.08 7.32 -13.13
CA PHE A 245 6.17 7.30 -14.26
C PHE A 245 6.34 8.56 -15.12
N LEU A 246 6.38 9.74 -14.49
CA LEU A 246 6.60 11.00 -15.22
C LEU A 246 7.99 11.06 -15.88
N SER A 247 9.03 10.61 -15.17
CA SER A 247 10.42 10.64 -15.66
C SER A 247 10.61 9.69 -16.85
N LEU A 248 10.01 8.49 -16.80
CA LEU A 248 10.01 7.54 -17.90
C LEU A 248 9.23 8.05 -19.11
N LEU A 249 8.10 8.74 -18.90
CA LEU A 249 7.34 9.36 -19.98
C LEU A 249 8.13 10.46 -20.71
N ILE A 250 8.94 11.23 -19.98
CA ILE A 250 9.76 12.32 -20.52
C ILE A 250 11.13 11.80 -21.02
N GLY A 251 11.53 10.59 -20.61
CA GLY A 251 12.81 9.97 -20.97
C GLY A 251 14.00 10.51 -20.17
N ASP A 252 13.76 11.11 -19.00
CA ASP A 252 14.81 11.73 -18.17
C ASP A 252 15.24 10.79 -17.02
N VAL A 253 16.13 9.87 -17.36
CA VAL A 253 16.70 8.92 -16.40
C VAL A 253 17.65 9.61 -15.41
N ASN A 254 18.29 10.72 -15.81
CA ASN A 254 19.23 11.43 -14.94
C ASN A 254 18.51 12.09 -13.77
N ALA A 255 17.32 12.64 -14.01
CA ALA A 255 16.49 13.21 -12.94
C ALA A 255 16.17 12.18 -11.84
N VAL A 256 15.92 10.91 -12.22
CA VAL A 256 15.71 9.82 -11.25
C VAL A 256 16.97 9.57 -10.43
N VAL A 257 18.12 9.43 -11.08
CA VAL A 257 19.40 9.17 -10.39
C VAL A 257 19.72 10.30 -9.40
N THR A 258 19.56 11.57 -9.81
CA THR A 258 19.77 12.73 -8.94
C THR A 258 18.82 12.72 -7.74
N LEU A 259 17.53 12.49 -7.96
CA LEU A 259 16.55 12.48 -6.88
C LEU A 259 16.85 11.37 -5.86
N VAL A 260 17.25 10.19 -6.33
CA VAL A 260 17.62 9.07 -5.45
C VAL A 260 18.90 9.39 -4.67
N ALA A 261 19.90 9.98 -5.31
CA ALA A 261 21.12 10.41 -4.64
C ALA A 261 20.82 11.43 -3.53
N GLU A 262 20.02 12.46 -3.82
CA GLU A 262 19.58 13.45 -2.82
C GLU A 262 18.83 12.84 -1.63
N ASN A 263 18.18 11.69 -1.84
CA ASN A 263 17.43 10.96 -0.82
C ASN A 263 18.11 9.64 -0.44
N ALA A 264 19.44 9.52 -0.61
CA ALA A 264 20.16 8.26 -0.43
C ALA A 264 19.87 7.64 0.95
N ASN A 265 19.82 8.43 2.02
CA ASN A 265 19.51 7.96 3.37
C ASN A 265 18.16 7.23 3.51
N ALA A 266 17.20 7.48 2.61
CA ALA A 266 15.95 6.72 2.59
C ALA A 266 16.15 5.27 2.13
N LEU A 267 17.16 4.98 1.30
CA LEU A 267 17.51 3.63 0.87
C LEU A 267 18.01 2.76 2.02
N ARG A 268 18.73 3.34 2.99
CA ARG A 268 19.19 2.64 4.20
C ARG A 268 18.03 2.17 5.08
N ASN A 269 16.90 2.86 5.04
CA ASN A 269 15.74 2.63 5.91
C ASN A 269 14.55 2.01 5.15
N LEU A 270 14.79 1.34 4.02
CA LEU A 270 13.74 0.67 3.28
C LEU A 270 13.21 -0.53 4.07
N ASP A 271 11.88 -0.58 4.25
CA ASP A 271 11.19 -1.76 4.76
C ASP A 271 10.83 -2.66 3.56
N TYR A 272 11.42 -3.85 3.52
CA TYR A 272 11.18 -4.83 2.45
C TYR A 272 9.90 -5.65 2.66
N GLY A 273 9.33 -5.64 3.86
CA GLY A 273 8.19 -6.46 4.23
C GLY A 273 8.49 -7.96 4.24
N ARG A 274 7.64 -8.72 4.95
CA ARG A 274 7.87 -10.15 5.22
C ARG A 274 8.08 -11.03 3.98
N GLY A 275 7.40 -10.71 2.88
CA GLY A 275 7.47 -11.50 1.65
C GLY A 275 8.85 -11.44 0.96
N LEU A 276 9.43 -10.24 0.87
CA LEU A 276 10.77 -10.06 0.27
C LEU A 276 11.86 -10.61 1.20
N GLU A 277 11.68 -10.45 2.52
CA GLU A 277 12.57 -11.05 3.51
C GLU A 277 12.58 -12.59 3.41
N SER A 278 11.43 -13.23 3.26
CA SER A 278 11.36 -14.69 3.08
C SER A 278 11.97 -15.16 1.75
N GLU A 279 11.91 -14.33 0.70
CA GLU A 279 12.61 -14.58 -0.57
C GLU A 279 14.13 -14.45 -0.38
N ALA A 280 14.58 -13.43 0.36
CA ALA A 280 15.98 -13.20 0.72
C ALA A 280 16.58 -14.36 1.53
N ASP A 281 15.91 -14.79 2.60
CA ASP A 281 16.34 -15.93 3.42
C ASP A 281 16.47 -17.20 2.57
N GLY A 282 15.46 -17.48 1.74
CA GLY A 282 15.39 -18.71 0.96
C GLY A 282 16.46 -18.81 -0.13
N VAL A 283 16.63 -17.76 -0.93
CA VAL A 283 17.67 -17.72 -1.97
C VAL A 283 19.05 -17.59 -1.36
N GLY A 284 19.20 -16.87 -0.24
CA GLY A 284 20.45 -16.83 0.52
C GLY A 284 20.90 -18.21 0.99
N GLN A 285 19.97 -19.07 1.44
CA GLN A 285 20.29 -20.47 1.76
C GLN A 285 20.71 -21.30 0.55
N GLU A 286 20.13 -21.05 -0.63
CA GLU A 286 20.54 -21.69 -1.87
C GLU A 286 21.96 -21.24 -2.28
N MET A 287 22.29 -19.95 -2.11
CA MET A 287 23.63 -19.40 -2.33
C MET A 287 24.65 -20.01 -1.37
N LEU A 288 24.32 -20.14 -0.08
CA LEU A 288 25.16 -20.82 0.90
C LEU A 288 25.45 -22.26 0.47
N PHE A 289 24.41 -23.01 0.14
CA PHE A 289 24.55 -24.40 -0.30
C PHE A 289 25.42 -24.52 -1.56
N ALA A 290 25.23 -23.62 -2.54
CA ALA A 290 26.02 -23.58 -3.78
C ALA A 290 27.51 -23.27 -3.54
N ASN A 291 27.84 -22.61 -2.42
CA ASN A 291 29.19 -22.29 -1.99
C ASN A 291 29.77 -23.31 -0.99
N ASP A 292 29.18 -24.51 -0.91
CA ASP A 292 29.56 -25.57 0.03
C ASP A 292 29.45 -25.15 1.52
N LEU A 293 28.55 -24.23 1.85
CA LEU A 293 28.29 -23.74 3.21
C LEU A 293 26.98 -24.27 3.77
N ASP A 294 26.97 -24.48 5.09
CA ASP A 294 25.82 -25.02 5.81
C ASP A 294 24.62 -24.05 5.73
N PRO A 295 23.50 -24.42 5.09
CA PRO A 295 22.33 -23.55 4.99
C PRO A 295 21.68 -23.22 6.34
N MET A 296 22.02 -23.97 7.40
CA MET A 296 21.63 -23.65 8.78
C MET A 296 22.30 -22.36 9.29
N ALA A 297 23.33 -21.85 8.61
CA ALA A 297 23.94 -20.56 8.93
C ALA A 297 22.94 -19.40 8.85
N MET A 298 21.98 -19.45 7.93
CA MET A 298 20.90 -18.47 7.86
C MET A 298 20.03 -18.50 9.13
N VAL A 299 19.73 -19.70 9.65
CA VAL A 299 18.99 -19.84 10.90
C VAL A 299 19.78 -19.26 12.07
N ARG A 300 21.08 -19.52 12.13
CA ARG A 300 21.97 -18.95 13.17
C ARG A 300 22.03 -17.43 13.11
N LEU A 301 22.10 -16.85 11.91
CA LEU A 301 22.03 -15.40 11.71
C LEU A 301 20.70 -14.82 12.22
N LEU A 302 19.57 -15.42 11.84
CA LEU A 302 18.25 -14.95 12.29
C LEU A 302 18.10 -15.07 13.83
N GLU A 303 18.58 -16.15 14.43
CA GLU A 303 18.61 -16.33 15.89
C GLU A 303 19.58 -15.37 16.59
N LEU A 304 20.70 -15.01 15.95
CA LEU A 304 21.60 -13.96 16.44
C LEU A 304 20.87 -12.61 16.50
N LEU A 305 20.20 -12.23 15.41
CA LEU A 305 19.43 -11.00 15.34
C LEU A 305 18.26 -10.99 16.34
N GLU A 306 17.60 -12.13 16.55
CA GLU A 306 16.54 -12.28 17.56
C GLU A 306 17.06 -12.00 18.98
N ARG A 307 18.21 -12.58 19.32
CA ARG A 307 18.84 -12.42 20.63
C ARG A 307 19.24 -10.97 20.90
N GLU A 308 19.89 -10.34 19.94
CA GLU A 308 20.30 -8.93 20.06
C GLU A 308 19.09 -7.98 20.16
N ALA A 309 17.91 -8.40 19.66
CA ALA A 309 16.68 -7.60 19.75
C ALA A 309 16.07 -7.55 21.13
N ILE A 310 16.21 -8.65 21.87
CA ILE A 310 15.72 -8.76 23.23
C ILE A 310 16.60 -7.93 24.17
N ASP A 311 17.92 -7.95 23.94
CA ASP A 311 18.89 -7.33 24.83
C ASP A 311 19.00 -5.81 24.64
N VAL A 312 18.84 -5.28 23.41
CA VAL A 312 18.95 -3.83 23.14
C VAL A 312 17.99 -3.33 22.05
N PRO A 313 16.68 -3.15 22.36
CA PRO A 313 15.66 -2.77 21.36
C PRO A 313 15.93 -1.45 20.62
N GLU A 314 16.64 -0.51 21.24
CA GLU A 314 16.87 0.84 20.69
C GLU A 314 18.05 0.88 19.69
N VAL A 315 18.87 -0.18 19.60
CA VAL A 315 20.12 -0.20 18.82
C VAL A 315 20.02 -1.05 17.54
N LEU A 316 18.88 -1.69 17.28
CA LEU A 316 18.68 -2.53 16.10
C LEU A 316 18.11 -1.79 14.89
N ALA A 317 18.98 -1.14 14.13
CA ALA A 317 18.62 -0.60 12.83
C ALA A 317 18.28 -1.71 11.81
N PHE A 318 18.92 -2.89 11.87
CA PHE A 318 18.64 -4.00 10.95
C PHE A 318 17.18 -4.45 10.98
N LEU A 319 16.58 -4.62 12.16
CA LEU A 319 15.19 -5.08 12.27
C LEU A 319 14.15 -4.04 11.85
N SER A 320 14.56 -2.76 11.73
CA SER A 320 13.68 -1.71 11.23
C SER A 320 13.47 -1.82 9.72
N SER A 321 14.49 -2.26 8.97
CA SER A 321 14.41 -2.54 7.52
C SER A 321 14.09 -4.01 7.21
N HIS A 322 14.48 -4.93 8.09
CA HIS A 322 14.32 -6.38 7.96
C HIS A 322 13.53 -6.97 9.15
N PRO A 323 12.19 -6.84 9.17
CA PRO A 323 11.39 -7.35 10.29
C PRO A 323 11.59 -8.86 10.51
N LEU A 324 12.08 -9.22 11.69
CA LEU A 324 12.24 -10.62 12.09
C LEU A 324 10.92 -11.19 12.64
N THR A 325 10.64 -12.44 12.32
CA THR A 325 9.42 -13.15 12.75
C THR A 325 9.76 -14.61 13.00
N GLU A 326 9.11 -15.25 13.98
CA GLU A 326 9.25 -16.70 14.23
C GLU A 326 8.98 -17.55 12.96
N ASP A 327 8.07 -17.09 12.10
CA ASP A 327 7.75 -17.73 10.83
C ASP A 327 8.98 -17.84 9.90
N ARG A 328 9.84 -16.83 9.88
CA ARG A 328 11.08 -16.80 9.06
C ARG A 328 12.09 -17.82 9.56
N ILE A 329 12.33 -17.86 10.87
CA ILE A 329 13.23 -18.84 11.49
C ILE A 329 12.74 -20.26 11.22
N THR A 330 11.44 -20.49 11.35
CA THR A 330 10.81 -21.80 11.07
C THR A 330 10.98 -22.18 9.60
N ALA A 331 10.64 -21.28 8.67
CA ALA A 331 10.77 -21.53 7.23
C ALA A 331 12.23 -21.76 6.80
N ALA A 332 13.17 -20.99 7.34
CA ALA A 332 14.61 -21.16 7.10
C ALA A 332 15.10 -22.52 7.62
N ARG A 333 14.63 -22.95 8.79
CA ARG A 333 15.01 -24.27 9.36
C ARG A 333 14.47 -25.43 8.53
N GLU A 334 13.22 -25.36 8.08
CA GLU A 334 12.63 -26.37 7.19
C GLU A 334 13.38 -26.46 5.87
N ARG A 335 13.68 -25.31 5.24
CA ARG A 335 14.43 -25.26 3.98
C ARG A 335 15.86 -25.78 4.14
N ALA A 336 16.57 -25.40 5.20
CA ALA A 336 17.91 -25.94 5.47
C ALA A 336 17.90 -27.47 5.59
N GLY A 337 16.90 -28.03 6.28
CA GLY A 337 16.71 -29.49 6.35
C GLY A 337 16.49 -30.15 5.00
N SER A 338 15.84 -29.46 4.06
CA SER A 338 15.61 -29.96 2.69
C SER A 338 16.83 -29.90 1.78
N LEU A 339 17.70 -28.87 1.94
CA LEU A 339 18.95 -28.73 1.21
C LEU A 339 20.01 -29.72 1.70
N GLY A 340 20.02 -30.02 3.01
CA GLY A 340 20.95 -30.93 3.64
C GLY A 340 22.27 -30.26 4.06
N VAL A 341 23.24 -31.08 4.46
CA VAL A 341 24.55 -30.63 4.93
C VAL A 341 25.56 -30.69 3.77
N PRO A 342 26.38 -29.65 3.55
CA PRO A 342 27.44 -29.68 2.54
C PRO A 342 28.41 -30.83 2.77
N GLN A 343 28.99 -31.34 1.68
CA GLN A 343 29.88 -32.50 1.75
C GLN A 343 31.30 -32.14 2.23
N ARG A 344 31.68 -30.85 2.20
CA ARG A 344 33.01 -30.35 2.60
C ARG A 344 32.90 -28.94 3.22
N PRO A 345 33.37 -28.73 4.46
CA PRO A 345 33.48 -27.38 5.02
C PRO A 345 34.49 -26.53 4.24
N ASN A 346 34.17 -25.25 4.03
CA ASN A 346 35.06 -24.30 3.36
C ASN A 346 35.98 -23.60 4.36
N ASP A 347 37.11 -24.25 4.69
CA ASP A 347 38.08 -23.76 5.68
C ASP A 347 38.69 -22.38 5.33
N ARG A 348 38.65 -21.98 4.04
CA ARG A 348 39.21 -20.71 3.57
C ARG A 348 38.47 -19.50 4.13
N LEU A 349 37.14 -19.60 4.29
CA LEU A 349 36.35 -18.50 4.83
C LEU A 349 36.64 -18.26 6.31
N GLY A 350 36.97 -19.31 7.08
CA GLY A 350 37.40 -19.17 8.48
C GLY A 350 38.63 -18.26 8.62
N VAL A 351 39.66 -18.48 7.80
CA VAL A 351 40.89 -17.66 7.81
C VAL A 351 40.61 -16.20 7.45
N LEU A 352 39.75 -15.95 6.47
CA LEU A 352 39.37 -14.59 6.06
C LEU A 352 38.51 -13.90 7.12
N PHE A 353 37.66 -14.65 7.82
CA PHE A 353 36.85 -14.15 8.93
C PHE A 353 37.71 -13.72 10.13
N GLU A 354 38.79 -14.46 10.43
CA GLU A 354 39.75 -14.07 11.47
C GLU A 354 40.47 -12.74 11.15
N GLN A 355 40.70 -12.43 9.88
CA GLN A 355 41.30 -11.15 9.47
C GLN A 355 40.37 -9.95 9.71
N LEU A 356 39.05 -10.18 9.72
CA LEU A 356 38.04 -9.17 10.10
C LEU A 356 37.96 -8.95 11.61
N HIS A 357 38.42 -9.93 12.39
CA HIS A 357 38.41 -9.97 13.85
C HIS A 357 39.82 -10.25 14.38
N PRO A 358 40.82 -9.36 14.15
CA PRO A 358 42.15 -9.60 14.69
C PRO A 358 42.04 -9.71 16.20
N THR A 359 42.30 -10.91 16.74
CA THR A 359 42.38 -11.11 18.17
C THR A 359 43.47 -10.19 18.71
N THR A 360 43.12 -9.36 19.69
CA THR A 360 44.03 -8.37 20.32
C THR A 360 45.20 -9.02 21.09
N ASP A 361 45.46 -10.31 20.90
CA ASP A 361 46.36 -11.15 21.69
C ASP A 361 47.55 -11.69 20.87
N GLN A 362 47.98 -10.93 19.84
CA GLN A 362 49.34 -11.08 19.33
C GLN A 362 50.29 -10.43 20.36
N PRO A 363 51.19 -11.18 21.01
CA PRO A 363 52.17 -10.57 21.90
C PRO A 363 52.99 -9.60 21.05
N THR A 364 53.00 -8.34 21.46
CA THR A 364 53.98 -7.38 20.95
C THR A 364 55.35 -8.00 21.14
N ASP A 365 56.02 -8.35 20.05
CA ASP A 365 57.42 -8.73 20.06
C ASP A 365 58.19 -7.58 20.73
N GLU A 366 58.48 -7.75 22.02
CA GLU A 366 59.40 -6.90 22.75
C GLU A 366 60.74 -7.05 22.03
N MET A 367 61.11 -6.04 21.25
CA MET A 367 62.46 -5.92 20.74
C MET A 367 63.43 -6.01 21.93
N PRO A 368 64.44 -6.89 21.88
CA PRO A 368 65.42 -6.96 22.95
C PRO A 368 66.14 -5.61 23.02
N SER A 369 66.06 -4.97 24.17
CA SER A 369 66.84 -3.77 24.48
C SER A 369 68.32 -4.10 24.25
N SER A 370 68.90 -3.49 23.22
CA SER A 370 70.33 -3.49 23.05
C SER A 370 70.93 -2.59 24.12
N ASP A 371 71.34 -3.19 25.24
CA ASP A 371 72.29 -2.58 26.15
C ASP A 371 73.59 -2.30 25.38
N ASN A 372 73.99 -1.03 25.35
CA ASN A 372 75.37 -0.61 25.13
C ASN A 372 75.64 0.72 25.83
#